data_AF-A0A9W6QEV5-F1
#
_entry.id   AF-A0A9W6QEV5-F1
#
_cell.length_a   1.000
_cell.length_b   1.000
_cell.length_c   1.000
_cell.angle_alpha   90.00
_cell.angle_beta   90.00
_cell.angle_gamma   90.00
#
_symmetry.space_group_name_H-M   'P 1'
#
loop_
_entity.id
_entity.type
_entity.pdbx_description
1 polymer ?
#
loop_
_entity_poly.entity_id
_entity_poly.type
_entity_poly.pdbx_seq_one_letter_code
_entity_poly.pdbx_strand_id
1 'polypeptide(L)'
;MAVMDVRNDSKGWLVMWLEPLGEDRWLRPDETFRVRSDYNGDELAFSITFWVDDDDRSAGIENVAVWIEAGDCYAEVVDRAGNLIECGHQRPAEVGRRWQASLEETQKRAADRKGGGETL
;
A
#
# COMPACT_ATOMS: atom_id res chain seq x y z
N MET A 1 -15.74 3.52 -15.71
CA MET A 1 -15.21 2.99 -14.46
C MET A 1 -13.79 2.61 -14.80
N ALA A 2 -12.83 3.25 -14.18
CA ALA A 2 -11.43 2.97 -14.43
C ALA A 2 -11.03 1.67 -13.73
N VAL A 3 -10.27 0.82 -14.41
CA VAL A 3 -9.76 -0.44 -13.84
C VAL A 3 -8.29 -0.62 -14.19
N MET A 4 -7.56 -1.26 -13.30
CA MET A 4 -6.15 -1.60 -13.50
C MET A 4 -5.84 -2.94 -12.84
N ASP A 5 -5.10 -3.79 -13.54
CA ASP A 5 -4.59 -5.04 -12.97
C ASP A 5 -3.13 -4.83 -12.52
N VAL A 6 -2.83 -5.26 -11.29
CA VAL A 6 -1.47 -5.35 -10.75
C VAL A 6 -1.14 -6.82 -10.60
N ARG A 7 -0.10 -7.26 -11.30
CA ARG A 7 0.32 -8.65 -11.36
C ARG A 7 1.75 -8.80 -10.84
N ASN A 8 1.95 -9.76 -9.94
CA ASN A 8 3.27 -10.10 -9.45
C ASN A 8 3.89 -11.23 -10.29
N ASP A 9 4.63 -10.87 -11.35
CA ASP A 9 5.44 -11.83 -12.12
C ASP A 9 6.88 -11.96 -11.58
N SER A 10 7.17 -11.38 -10.41
CA SER A 10 8.45 -11.55 -9.74
C SER A 10 8.54 -12.92 -9.08
N LYS A 11 9.74 -13.27 -8.60
CA LYS A 11 9.96 -14.50 -7.82
C LYS A 11 9.64 -14.33 -6.33
N GLY A 12 9.45 -13.10 -5.88
CA GLY A 12 9.31 -12.72 -4.49
C GLY A 12 7.93 -12.15 -4.19
N TRP A 13 7.81 -11.54 -3.02
CA TRP A 13 6.61 -10.80 -2.64
C TRP A 13 6.57 -9.46 -3.39
N LEU A 14 5.37 -9.04 -3.77
CA LEU A 14 5.12 -7.68 -4.20
C LEU A 14 4.15 -7.03 -3.21
N VAL A 15 4.55 -5.90 -2.63
CA VAL A 15 3.64 -5.04 -1.87
C VAL A 15 3.04 -4.02 -2.82
N MET A 16 1.73 -4.06 -2.97
CA MET A 16 0.95 -3.03 -3.63
C MET A 16 0.39 -2.09 -2.58
N TRP A 17 0.85 -0.84 -2.61
CA TRP A 17 0.31 0.25 -1.82
C TRP A 17 -0.82 0.93 -2.59
N LEU A 18 -1.93 1.22 -1.91
CA LEU A 18 -3.04 2.00 -2.40
C LEU A 18 -2.95 3.39 -1.76
N GLU A 19 -2.59 4.36 -2.57
CA GLU A 19 -2.36 5.74 -2.16
C GLU A 19 -3.52 6.64 -2.63
N PRO A 20 -3.90 7.67 -1.85
CA PRO A 20 -3.17 8.27 -0.71
C PRO A 20 -3.51 7.68 0.67
N LEU A 21 -4.15 6.51 0.74
CA LEU A 21 -4.61 5.93 2.01
C LEU A 21 -3.48 5.28 2.82
N GLY A 22 -2.32 5.02 2.21
CA GLY A 22 -1.23 4.27 2.85
C GLY A 22 -1.60 2.83 3.18
N GLU A 23 -2.50 2.21 2.41
CA GLU A 23 -2.91 0.82 2.60
C GLU A 23 -2.09 -0.14 1.75
N ASP A 24 -1.66 -1.27 2.29
CA ASP A 24 -0.84 -2.26 1.59
C ASP A 24 -1.61 -3.56 1.32
N ARG A 25 -1.25 -4.25 0.25
CA ARG A 25 -1.75 -5.59 -0.11
C ARG A 25 -0.59 -6.40 -0.66
N TRP A 26 -0.39 -7.60 -0.13
CA TRP A 26 0.78 -8.43 -0.46
C TRP A 26 0.39 -9.52 -1.46
N LEU A 27 1.06 -9.51 -2.61
CA LEU A 27 0.86 -10.47 -3.69
C LEU A 27 1.98 -11.51 -3.66
N ARG A 28 1.61 -12.79 -3.68
CA ARG A 28 2.53 -13.89 -4.01
C ARG A 28 2.92 -13.84 -5.48
N PRO A 29 4.02 -14.52 -5.88
CA PRO A 29 4.26 -14.81 -7.28
C PRO A 29 3.01 -15.36 -7.98
N ASP A 30 2.77 -14.89 -9.20
CA ASP A 30 1.66 -15.22 -10.09
C ASP A 30 0.26 -14.72 -9.65
N GLU A 31 0.14 -14.05 -8.50
CA GLU A 31 -1.12 -13.41 -8.09
C GLU A 31 -1.40 -12.13 -8.90
N THR A 32 -2.68 -11.77 -8.96
CA THR A 32 -3.15 -10.55 -9.63
C THR A 32 -4.29 -9.95 -8.82
N PHE A 33 -4.18 -8.66 -8.55
CA PHE A 33 -5.26 -7.85 -8.03
C PHE A 33 -5.77 -6.90 -9.10
N ARG A 34 -7.06 -6.59 -9.04
CA ARG A 34 -7.70 -5.57 -9.86
C ARG A 34 -8.14 -4.42 -8.97
N VAL A 35 -7.63 -3.23 -9.26
CA VAL A 35 -8.07 -1.96 -8.66
C VAL A 35 -9.23 -1.42 -9.51
N ARG A 36 -10.30 -0.96 -8.85
CA ARG A 36 -11.50 -0.37 -9.49
C ARG A 36 -11.82 0.98 -8.86
N SER A 37 -11.82 2.02 -9.68
CA SER A 37 -12.27 3.36 -9.28
C SER A 37 -13.62 3.65 -9.93
N ASP A 38 -14.49 4.37 -9.22
CA ASP A 38 -15.78 4.84 -9.71
C ASP A 38 -15.65 5.88 -10.84
N TYR A 39 -14.44 6.37 -11.09
CA TYR A 39 -14.14 7.39 -12.09
C TYR A 39 -14.47 6.97 -13.53
N ASN A 40 -15.04 7.90 -14.31
CA ASN A 40 -15.52 7.70 -15.69
C ASN A 40 -15.04 8.77 -16.69
N GLY A 41 -14.19 9.70 -16.27
CA GLY A 41 -13.70 10.78 -17.15
C GLY A 41 -12.45 10.40 -17.95
N ASP A 42 -11.92 11.38 -18.67
CA ASP A 42 -10.76 11.24 -19.56
C ASP A 42 -9.43 11.65 -18.91
N GLU A 43 -9.45 12.15 -17.66
CA GLU A 43 -8.24 12.45 -16.90
C GLU A 43 -7.58 11.17 -16.37
N LEU A 44 -6.37 11.31 -15.84
CA LEU A 44 -5.63 10.19 -15.25
C LEU A 44 -6.38 9.66 -14.01
N ALA A 45 -6.80 8.39 -14.04
CA ALA A 45 -7.45 7.75 -12.89
C ALA A 45 -6.43 7.17 -11.90
N PHE A 46 -5.35 6.58 -12.42
CA PHE A 46 -4.31 5.93 -11.64
C PHE A 46 -2.93 6.39 -12.08
N SER A 47 -2.04 6.64 -11.13
CA SER A 47 -0.60 6.70 -11.40
C SER A 47 0.15 5.60 -10.63
N ILE A 48 1.29 5.17 -11.15
CA ILE A 48 2.07 4.07 -10.58
C ILE A 48 3.46 4.57 -10.27
N THR A 49 3.92 4.33 -9.04
CA THR A 49 5.30 4.59 -8.63
C THR A 49 5.94 3.34 -8.09
N PHE A 50 7.16 3.05 -8.53
CA PHE A 50 8.00 2.00 -7.98
C PHE A 50 9.06 2.65 -7.09
N TRP A 51 9.37 2.03 -5.96
CA TRP A 51 10.54 2.40 -5.17
C TRP A 51 11.31 1.17 -4.74
N VAL A 52 12.58 1.40 -4.47
CA VAL A 52 13.48 0.39 -3.96
C VAL A 52 13.79 0.76 -2.52
N ASP A 53 13.49 -0.16 -1.63
CA ASP A 53 14.02 -0.19 -0.28
C ASP A 53 15.01 -1.35 -0.21
N ASP A 54 16.25 -1.09 0.19
CA ASP A 54 17.33 -2.08 0.14
C ASP A 54 17.10 -3.24 1.13
N ASP A 55 16.46 -2.96 2.26
CA ASP A 55 16.12 -3.98 3.26
C ASP A 55 15.02 -4.90 2.72
N ASP A 56 13.93 -4.32 2.19
CA ASP A 56 12.84 -5.07 1.54
C ASP A 56 13.37 -5.90 0.37
N ARG A 57 14.20 -5.29 -0.49
CA ARG A 57 14.78 -5.99 -1.64
C ARG A 57 15.66 -7.15 -1.22
N SER A 58 16.47 -6.98 -0.18
CA SER A 58 17.31 -8.06 0.36
C SER A 58 16.47 -9.21 0.94
N ALA A 59 15.25 -8.91 1.40
CA ALA A 59 14.26 -9.87 1.87
C ALA A 59 13.40 -10.47 0.72
N GLY A 60 13.65 -10.10 -0.53
CA GLY A 60 12.89 -10.57 -1.70
C GLY A 60 11.50 -9.94 -1.80
N ILE A 61 11.35 -8.70 -1.34
CA ILE A 61 10.13 -7.91 -1.38
C ILE A 61 10.33 -6.76 -2.37
N GLU A 62 9.41 -6.64 -3.31
CA GLU A 62 9.33 -5.55 -4.27
C GLU A 62 8.16 -4.63 -3.89
N ASN A 63 8.25 -3.34 -4.24
CA ASN A 63 7.26 -2.34 -3.84
C ASN A 63 6.70 -1.55 -5.04
N VAL A 64 5.39 -1.37 -5.06
CA VAL A 64 4.68 -0.49 -5.99
C VAL A 64 3.58 0.27 -5.26
N ALA A 65 3.36 1.54 -5.58
CA ALA A 65 2.14 2.26 -5.20
C ALA A 65 1.29 2.52 -6.43
N VAL A 66 0.00 2.33 -6.23
CA VAL A 66 -1.09 2.76 -7.08
C VAL A 66 -1.71 3.98 -6.43
N TRP A 67 -1.52 5.14 -7.03
CA TRP A 67 -2.16 6.38 -6.61
C TRP A 67 -3.52 6.51 -7.28
N ILE A 68 -4.55 6.81 -6.51
CA ILE A 68 -5.85 7.22 -7.02
C ILE A 68 -5.81 8.72 -7.29
N GLU A 69 -5.72 9.09 -8.56
CA GLU A 69 -5.59 10.49 -9.01
C GLU A 69 -6.97 11.14 -9.21
N ALA A 70 -7.98 10.33 -9.58
CA ALA A 70 -9.34 10.78 -9.80
C ALA A 70 -10.38 9.71 -9.39
N GLY A 71 -11.55 10.18 -8.94
CA GLY A 71 -12.58 9.35 -8.34
C GLY A 71 -12.47 9.27 -6.81
N ASP A 72 -13.17 8.31 -6.21
CA ASP A 72 -13.08 8.01 -4.79
C ASP A 72 -11.73 7.36 -4.45
N CYS A 73 -11.01 7.90 -3.45
CA CYS A 73 -9.75 7.34 -2.99
C CYS A 73 -9.91 5.98 -2.29
N TYR A 74 -11.12 5.61 -1.89
CA TYR A 74 -11.48 4.27 -1.39
C TYR A 74 -11.78 3.28 -2.53
N ALA A 75 -10.93 3.26 -3.55
CA ALA A 75 -11.03 2.35 -4.69
C ALA A 75 -11.04 0.87 -4.22
N GLU A 76 -11.90 0.05 -4.83
CA GLU A 76 -11.96 -1.38 -4.51
C GLU A 76 -10.74 -2.11 -5.06
N VAL A 77 -10.20 -3.04 -4.28
CA VAL A 77 -9.19 -3.98 -4.77
C VAL A 77 -9.76 -5.38 -4.67
N VAL A 78 -9.77 -6.12 -5.78
CA VAL A 78 -10.33 -7.47 -5.83
C VAL A 78 -9.38 -8.50 -6.41
N ASP A 79 -9.54 -9.77 -6.06
CA ASP A 79 -8.87 -10.88 -6.74
C ASP A 79 -9.55 -11.22 -8.09
N ARG A 80 -9.01 -12.23 -8.79
CA ARG A 80 -9.58 -12.71 -10.08
C ARG A 80 -10.99 -13.29 -9.96
N ALA A 81 -11.39 -13.77 -8.79
CA ALA A 81 -12.74 -14.24 -8.52
C ALA A 81 -13.70 -13.10 -8.14
N GLY A 82 -13.20 -11.90 -7.93
CA GLY A 82 -13.96 -10.71 -7.55
C GLY A 82 -14.13 -10.54 -6.04
N ASN A 83 -13.37 -11.27 -5.21
CA ASN A 83 -13.42 -11.09 -3.76
C ASN A 83 -12.66 -9.82 -3.36
N LEU A 84 -13.21 -9.05 -2.42
CA LEU A 84 -12.57 -7.85 -1.87
C LEU A 84 -11.29 -8.22 -1.11
N ILE A 85 -10.24 -7.45 -1.37
CA ILE A 85 -8.93 -7.56 -0.74
C ILE A 85 -8.72 -6.34 0.15
N GLU A 86 -8.69 -6.58 1.45
CA GLU A 86 -8.50 -5.56 2.47
C GLU A 86 -7.03 -5.18 2.66
N CYS A 87 -6.80 -4.03 3.28
CA CYS A 87 -5.48 -3.60 3.75
C CYS A 87 -4.84 -4.67 4.65
N GLY A 88 -3.54 -4.90 4.48
CA GLY A 88 -2.77 -5.93 5.18
C GLY A 88 -3.01 -7.36 4.68
N HIS A 89 -3.74 -7.56 3.57
CA HIS A 89 -3.92 -8.89 2.98
C HIS A 89 -2.57 -9.58 2.77
N GLN A 90 -2.44 -10.79 3.31
CA GLN A 90 -1.22 -11.62 3.28
C GLN A 90 0.06 -10.97 3.84
N ARG A 91 -0.04 -9.83 4.54
CA ARG A 91 1.12 -9.20 5.18
C ARG A 91 1.78 -10.20 6.15
N PRO A 92 3.08 -10.50 6.01
CA PRO A 92 3.77 -11.37 6.94
C PRO A 92 3.66 -10.83 8.37
N ALA A 93 3.30 -11.70 9.32
CA ALA A 93 3.02 -11.28 10.70
C ALA A 93 4.21 -10.58 11.38
N GLU A 94 5.44 -10.96 11.03
CA GLU A 94 6.65 -10.30 11.54
C GLU A 94 6.79 -8.87 11.01
N VAL A 95 6.54 -8.66 9.73
CA VAL A 95 6.53 -7.32 9.12
C VAL A 95 5.45 -6.46 9.78
N GLY A 96 4.24 -7.00 9.94
CA GLY A 96 3.15 -6.31 10.64
C GLY A 96 3.53 -5.87 12.06
N ARG A 97 4.18 -6.74 12.84
CA ARG A 97 4.69 -6.38 14.18
C ARG A 97 5.74 -5.29 14.14
N ARG A 98 6.71 -5.37 13.21
CA ARG A 98 7.77 -4.36 13.07
C ARG A 98 7.21 -2.98 12.71
N TRP A 99 6.27 -2.92 11.78
CA TRP A 99 5.64 -1.65 11.38
C TRP A 99 4.81 -1.04 12.51
N GLN A 100 4.03 -1.86 13.22
CA GLN A 100 3.26 -1.38 14.37
C GLN A 100 4.16 -0.78 15.45
N ALA A 101 5.26 -1.44 15.79
CA ALA A 101 6.23 -0.92 16.75
C ALA A 101 6.87 0.41 16.29
N SER A 102 7.18 0.54 14.99
CA SER A 102 7.73 1.78 14.42
C SER A 102 6.74 2.96 14.46
N LEU A 103 5.46 2.70 14.19
CA LEU A 103 4.39 3.69 14.29
C LEU A 103 4.21 4.18 15.73
N GLU A 104 4.18 3.25 16.69
CA GLU A 104 4.08 3.57 18.12
C GLU A 104 5.27 4.40 18.60
N GLU A 105 6.49 4.05 18.17
CA GLU A 105 7.69 4.84 18.49
C GLU A 105 7.63 6.25 17.89
N THR A 106 7.19 6.37 16.64
CA THR A 106 7.05 7.67 15.95
C THR A 106 6.00 8.54 16.64
N GLN A 107 4.86 7.96 17.02
CA GLN A 107 3.81 8.65 17.79
C GLN A 107 4.33 9.13 19.15
N LYS A 108 5.07 8.28 19.87
CA LYS A 108 5.70 8.64 21.15
C LYS A 108 6.66 9.81 20.98
N ARG A 109 7.57 9.75 19.99
CA ARG A 109 8.51 10.85 19.69
C ARG A 109 7.79 12.15 19.33
N ALA A 110 6.68 12.07 18.60
CA ALA A 110 5.86 13.24 18.27
C ALA A 110 5.15 13.83 19.49
N ALA A 111 4.68 12.99 20.41
CA ALA A 111 4.06 13.42 21.67
C ALA A 111 5.08 14.10 22.60
N ASP A 112 6.27 13.52 22.76
CA ASP A 112 7.34 14.09 23.59
C ASP A 112 7.78 15.47 23.06
N ARG A 113 7.83 15.63 21.73
CA ARG A 113 8.14 16.93 21.09
C ARG A 113 7.06 17.99 21.34
N LYS A 114 5.79 17.60 21.41
CA LYS A 114 4.68 18.53 21.71
C LYS A 114 4.65 18.89 23.21
N GLY A 115 4.97 17.94 24.10
CA GLY A 115 5.00 18.18 25.55
C GLY A 115 6.18 19.03 26.03
N GLY A 116 7.29 19.08 25.28
CA GLY A 116 8.45 19.92 25.61
C GLY A 116 8.39 21.37 25.09
N GLY A 117 7.33 21.77 24.39
CA GLY A 117 7.19 23.09 23.76
C GLY A 117 6.51 24.17 24.61
N GLU A 118 5.94 23.82 25.77
CA GLU A 118 5.29 24.76 26.68
C GLU A 118 6.20 25.05 27.89
N THR A 119 7.25 25.84 27.66
CA THR A 119 7.97 26.54 28.74
C THR A 119 8.70 27.74 28.16
N LEU A 120 7.94 28.80 27.90
CA LEU A 120 8.43 30.17 27.75
C LEU A 120 7.53 31.10 28.56
#